data_AF-A0A4S3J0U5-F1
#
_entry.id   AF-A0A4S3J0U5-F1
#
_cell.length_a   1.000
_cell.length_b   1.000
_cell.length_c   1.000
_cell.angle_alpha   90.00
_cell.angle_beta   90.00
_cell.angle_gamma   90.00
#
_symmetry.space_group_name_H-M   'P 1'
#
loop_
_entity.id
_entity.type
_entity.pdbx_description
1 polymer ?
#
loop_
_entity_poly.entity_id
_entity_poly.type
_entity_poly.pdbx_seq_one_letter_code
_entity_poly.pdbx_strand_id
1 'polypeptide(L)'
;MVTGAGGYRQPAFMLGFLKWRVALIGVCLQESRIRQAVSTVQLYLRRCTLRLGKVEQVARNTVNMDRYRLWEVNRRVFLHLTGTTMRDDKTEVFRLLSSDILQNDLNSAKVVGLVKGYVYGIDTITDLDVQVYLWKNVENWSGMFHFFTRTRAAPYIDYYHTLDIVPSPMGRGIKMYWQPWTKIDVELPVHEVGADDNPPPKSGSHLIPALYRECVFLFFTQITLKTAPNGATKDKAINDISNEKPDASMASKYWQVQIG
;
A
#
# COMPACT_ATOMS: atom_id res chain seq x y z
N MET A 1 -11.40 60.40 28.57
CA MET A 1 -10.94 59.50 27.49
C MET A 1 -11.42 58.10 27.79
N VAL A 2 -12.35 57.61 26.98
CA VAL A 2 -12.92 56.26 27.01
C VAL A 2 -12.14 55.40 26.03
N THR A 3 -11.59 54.27 26.46
CA THR A 3 -11.24 53.08 25.66
C THR A 3 -10.81 51.98 26.65
N GLY A 4 -11.38 50.79 26.77
CA GLY A 4 -12.48 50.13 26.07
C GLY A 4 -12.67 48.76 26.72
N ALA A 5 -13.53 48.69 27.75
CA ALA A 5 -14.02 47.43 28.30
C ALA A 5 -15.06 46.84 27.34
N GLY A 6 -14.59 46.22 26.25
CA GLY A 6 -15.44 45.63 25.21
C GLY A 6 -15.36 44.11 25.24
N GLY A 7 -16.31 43.45 25.92
CA GLY A 7 -16.42 41.99 25.85
C GLY A 7 -17.69 41.40 26.46
N TYR A 8 -18.35 42.10 27.38
CA TYR A 8 -19.54 41.61 28.09
C TYR A 8 -20.80 42.42 27.73
N ARG A 9 -21.04 42.71 26.44
CA ARG A 9 -22.14 43.56 25.99
C ARG A 9 -23.32 42.85 25.30
N GLN A 10 -23.45 41.54 25.49
CA GLN A 10 -24.67 40.82 25.10
C GLN A 10 -25.10 39.87 26.23
N PRO A 11 -26.41 39.85 26.61
CA PRO A 11 -26.93 38.86 27.57
C PRO A 11 -26.71 37.41 27.10
N ALA A 12 -26.39 37.20 25.81
CA ALA A 12 -25.98 35.91 25.26
C ALA A 12 -24.69 35.34 25.85
N PHE A 13 -23.78 36.16 26.40
CA PHE A 13 -22.45 35.70 26.82
C PHE A 13 -22.41 35.17 28.26
N MET A 14 -23.08 35.80 29.23
CA MET A 14 -23.10 35.31 30.63
C MET A 14 -24.27 34.35 30.93
N LEU A 15 -25.37 34.39 30.18
CA LEU A 15 -26.40 33.32 30.21
C LEU A 15 -26.04 32.12 29.31
N GLY A 16 -24.99 32.23 28.48
CA GLY A 16 -24.70 31.30 27.40
C GLY A 16 -24.12 29.94 27.79
N PHE A 17 -23.81 29.72 29.07
CA PHE A 17 -23.15 28.50 29.55
C PHE A 17 -24.07 27.52 30.28
N LEU A 18 -25.02 27.98 31.10
CA LEU A 18 -26.00 27.11 31.75
C LEU A 18 -27.45 27.31 31.26
N LYS A 19 -27.81 28.49 30.76
CA LYS A 19 -29.21 28.86 30.48
C LYS A 19 -29.66 28.56 29.04
N TRP A 20 -28.72 28.39 28.11
CA TRP A 20 -29.03 28.19 26.68
C TRP A 20 -29.76 26.87 26.38
N ARG A 21 -29.55 25.83 27.20
CA ARG A 21 -30.31 24.59 27.03
C ARG A 21 -31.70 24.64 27.67
N VAL A 22 -31.87 25.39 28.75
CA VAL A 22 -33.17 25.50 29.44
C VAL A 22 -34.17 26.32 28.61
N ALA A 23 -33.71 27.31 27.84
CA ALA A 23 -34.60 28.18 27.05
C ALA A 23 -35.01 27.63 25.67
N LEU A 24 -34.26 26.68 25.10
CA LEU A 24 -34.53 26.10 23.77
C LEU A 24 -35.21 24.73 23.81
N ILE A 25 -35.33 24.16 24.99
CA ILE A 25 -36.06 22.93 25.25
C ILE A 25 -37.46 23.38 25.67
N GLY A 26 -38.42 23.35 24.75
CA GLY A 26 -39.83 23.50 25.11
C GLY A 26 -40.17 22.56 26.27
N VAL A 27 -41.03 23.01 27.19
CA VAL A 27 -41.36 22.41 28.50
C VAL A 27 -41.69 20.90 28.46
N CYS A 28 -41.90 20.29 27.29
CA CYS A 28 -42.25 18.88 27.10
C CYS A 28 -41.08 17.94 26.71
N LEU A 29 -39.83 18.39 26.62
CA LEU A 29 -38.71 17.51 26.26
C LEU A 29 -38.15 16.80 27.52
N GLN A 30 -38.65 15.58 27.78
CA GLN A 30 -38.10 14.68 28.78
C GLN A 30 -36.75 14.12 28.32
N GLU A 31 -35.66 14.68 28.86
CA GLU A 31 -34.32 14.13 28.70
C GLU A 31 -33.77 13.68 30.06
N SER A 32 -33.00 12.59 30.07
CA SER A 32 -32.35 12.12 31.30
C SER A 32 -31.30 13.13 31.78
N ARG A 33 -31.11 13.23 33.11
CA ARG A 33 -30.10 14.14 33.71
C ARG A 33 -28.70 13.87 33.18
N ILE A 34 -28.38 12.61 32.88
CA ILE A 34 -27.11 12.20 32.29
C ILE A 34 -26.96 12.75 30.87
N ARG A 35 -28.00 12.64 30.04
CA ARG A 35 -27.98 13.18 28.66
C ARG A 35 -27.89 14.70 28.65
N GLN A 36 -28.49 15.37 29.64
CA GLN A 36 -28.33 16.81 29.82
C GLN A 36 -26.87 17.20 30.13
N ALA A 37 -26.23 16.52 31.09
CA ALA A 37 -24.83 16.75 31.46
C ALA A 37 -23.84 16.41 30.33
N VAL A 38 -24.07 15.33 29.59
CA VAL A 38 -23.19 14.95 28.47
C VAL A 38 -23.18 16.03 27.39
N SER A 39 -24.35 16.57 27.00
CA SER A 39 -24.33 17.56 25.92
C SER A 39 -23.91 18.96 26.34
N THR A 40 -23.93 19.33 27.63
CA THR A 40 -23.29 20.57 28.08
C THR A 40 -21.77 20.47 27.95
N VAL A 41 -21.18 19.34 28.35
CA VAL A 41 -19.74 19.07 28.18
C VAL A 41 -19.34 19.02 26.69
N GLN A 42 -20.14 18.37 25.84
CA GLN A 42 -19.87 18.34 24.39
C GLN A 42 -19.93 19.72 23.73
N LEU A 43 -20.89 20.57 24.11
CA LEU A 43 -20.96 21.94 23.62
C LEU A 43 -19.75 22.77 24.07
N TYR A 44 -19.27 22.55 25.29
CA TYR A 44 -18.07 23.18 25.79
C TYR A 44 -16.83 22.76 24.99
N LEU A 45 -16.60 21.46 24.84
CA LEU A 45 -15.49 20.92 24.04
C LEU A 45 -15.51 21.47 22.61
N ARG A 46 -16.69 21.48 21.97
CA ARG A 46 -16.84 21.98 20.60
C ARG A 46 -16.52 23.48 20.49
N ARG A 47 -16.89 24.29 21.48
CA ARG A 47 -16.50 25.72 21.54
C ARG A 47 -14.98 25.89 21.67
N CYS A 48 -14.33 25.04 22.46
CA CYS A 48 -12.87 25.05 22.61
C CYS A 48 -12.16 24.60 21.32
N THR A 49 -12.63 23.54 20.65
CA THR A 49 -12.07 23.09 19.36
C THR A 49 -12.21 24.15 18.26
N LEU A 50 -13.33 24.88 18.25
CA LEU A 50 -13.56 26.01 17.33
C LEU A 50 -12.78 27.29 17.71
N ARG A 51 -11.93 27.24 18.74
CA ARG A 51 -11.18 28.39 19.30
C ARG A 51 -12.07 29.58 19.71
N LEU A 52 -13.36 29.32 19.98
CA LEU A 52 -14.34 30.33 20.42
C LEU A 52 -14.34 30.50 21.96
N GLY A 53 -13.41 29.88 22.66
CA GLY A 53 -13.23 29.97 24.12
C GLY A 53 -11.76 30.15 24.50
N LYS A 54 -11.50 30.66 25.72
CA LYS A 54 -10.17 31.00 26.26
C LYS A 54 -9.23 29.80 26.56
N VAL A 55 -9.42 28.65 25.93
CA VAL A 55 -8.61 27.45 26.21
C VAL A 55 -7.78 27.12 24.98
N GLU A 56 -6.47 27.31 25.10
CA GLU A 56 -5.51 27.29 23.99
C GLU A 56 -5.03 25.87 23.62
N GLN A 57 -5.26 24.87 24.48
CA GLN A 57 -4.81 23.49 24.24
C GLN A 57 -5.90 22.48 24.59
N VAL A 58 -6.79 22.22 23.64
CA VAL A 58 -7.55 20.98 23.63
C VAL A 58 -6.73 19.94 22.85
N ALA A 59 -6.33 18.87 23.53
CA ALA A 59 -5.50 17.80 22.94
C ALA A 59 -6.17 17.24 21.67
N ARG A 60 -5.38 17.05 20.60
CA ARG A 60 -5.83 16.58 19.27
C ARG A 60 -6.63 15.26 19.31
N ASN A 61 -6.44 14.46 20.37
CA ASN A 61 -7.12 13.17 20.55
C ASN A 61 -8.56 13.29 21.10
N THR A 62 -8.98 14.47 21.54
CA THR A 62 -10.35 14.71 22.07
C THR A 62 -11.40 14.91 20.97
N VAL A 63 -10.97 15.00 19.70
CA VAL A 63 -11.86 15.22 18.54
C VAL A 63 -12.91 14.12 18.39
N ASN A 64 -12.66 12.91 18.90
CA ASN A 64 -13.63 11.82 18.87
C ASN A 64 -14.62 11.81 20.07
N MET A 65 -14.44 12.69 21.04
CA MET A 65 -15.27 12.78 22.27
C MET A 65 -16.42 13.80 22.15
N ASP A 66 -16.41 14.63 21.10
CA ASP A 66 -17.42 15.67 20.87
C ASP A 66 -18.79 15.08 20.49
N ARG A 67 -18.82 13.86 19.95
CA ARG A 67 -20.00 13.11 19.55
C ARG A 67 -20.06 11.78 20.29
N TYR A 68 -21.06 11.64 21.16
CA TYR A 68 -21.27 10.42 21.96
C TYR A 68 -21.33 9.15 21.10
N ARG A 69 -22.07 9.19 19.97
CA ARG A 69 -22.18 8.03 19.06
C ARG A 69 -20.84 7.63 18.45
N LEU A 70 -20.00 8.59 18.08
CA LEU A 70 -18.69 8.31 17.48
C LEU A 70 -17.75 7.70 18.52
N TRP A 71 -17.75 8.27 19.74
CA TRP A 71 -17.01 7.70 20.86
C TRP A 71 -17.47 6.28 21.19
N GLU A 72 -18.78 6.06 21.27
CA GLU A 72 -19.37 4.76 21.57
C GLU A 72 -19.00 3.73 20.50
N VAL A 73 -19.14 4.07 19.21
CA VAL A 73 -18.73 3.19 18.11
C VAL A 73 -17.24 2.91 18.17
N ASN A 74 -16.38 3.91 18.35
CA ASN A 74 -14.93 3.71 18.47
C ASN A 74 -14.59 2.77 19.63
N ARG A 75 -15.26 2.90 20.77
CA ARG A 75 -15.06 2.02 21.93
C ARG A 75 -15.56 0.61 21.67
N ARG A 76 -16.71 0.46 21.01
CA ARG A 76 -17.26 -0.84 20.61
C ARG A 76 -16.36 -1.53 19.60
N VAL A 77 -15.88 -0.82 18.58
CA VAL A 77 -14.91 -1.32 17.59
C VAL A 77 -13.62 -1.74 18.28
N PHE A 78 -13.06 -0.91 19.16
CA PHE A 78 -11.86 -1.23 19.92
C PHE A 78 -12.03 -2.47 20.82
N LEU A 79 -13.19 -2.65 21.44
CA LEU A 79 -13.46 -3.81 22.31
C LEU A 79 -13.82 -5.08 21.52
N HIS A 80 -14.45 -4.94 20.34
CA HIS A 80 -14.92 -6.04 19.51
C HIS A 80 -14.12 -6.16 18.20
N LEU A 81 -12.80 -5.99 18.25
CA LEU A 81 -11.89 -6.13 17.10
C LEU A 81 -11.88 -7.54 16.45
N THR A 82 -12.74 -8.46 16.87
CA THR A 82 -12.75 -9.88 16.46
C THR A 82 -13.40 -10.14 15.10
N GLY A 83 -13.92 -9.11 14.42
CA GLY A 83 -14.44 -9.25 13.07
C GLY A 83 -13.33 -9.58 12.07
N THR A 84 -13.17 -10.86 11.71
CA THR A 84 -12.25 -11.33 10.65
C THR A 84 -12.49 -10.64 9.29
N THR A 85 -13.68 -10.08 9.10
CA THR A 85 -14.10 -9.37 7.89
C THR A 85 -13.58 -7.94 7.79
N MET A 86 -13.09 -7.32 8.86
CA MET A 86 -12.64 -5.92 8.87
C MET A 86 -11.11 -5.76 8.91
N ARG A 87 -10.37 -6.81 8.58
CA ARG A 87 -8.92 -6.70 8.39
C ARG A 87 -8.61 -5.86 7.15
N ASP A 88 -7.79 -4.83 7.31
CA ASP A 88 -7.34 -3.97 6.21
C ASP A 88 -6.21 -4.65 5.40
N ASP A 89 -5.46 -5.54 6.04
CA ASP A 89 -4.30 -6.28 5.53
C ASP A 89 -4.67 -7.62 4.87
N LYS A 90 -5.81 -7.69 4.19
CA LYS A 90 -6.23 -8.91 3.48
C LYS A 90 -5.36 -9.16 2.25
N THR A 91 -4.82 -10.36 2.15
CA THR A 91 -4.16 -10.85 0.94
C THR A 91 -5.15 -11.01 -0.21
N GLU A 92 -4.67 -10.87 -1.45
CA GLU A 92 -5.51 -11.01 -2.64
C GLU A 92 -6.18 -12.41 -2.71
N VAL A 93 -5.43 -13.46 -2.39
CA VAL A 93 -5.95 -14.84 -2.32
C VAL A 93 -7.10 -14.97 -1.32
N PHE A 94 -7.02 -14.27 -0.17
CA PHE A 94 -8.10 -14.26 0.81
C PHE A 94 -9.29 -13.42 0.34
N ARG A 95 -9.06 -12.31 -0.37
CA ARG A 95 -10.14 -11.50 -0.96
C ARG A 95 -10.94 -12.30 -1.97
N LEU A 96 -10.27 -13.04 -2.85
CA LEU A 96 -10.90 -13.94 -3.81
C LEU A 96 -11.74 -15.00 -3.10
N LEU A 97 -11.17 -15.72 -2.13
CA LEU A 97 -11.92 -16.69 -1.32
C LEU A 97 -13.15 -16.06 -0.67
N SER A 98 -13.00 -14.87 -0.08
CA SER A 98 -14.11 -14.19 0.60
C SER A 98 -15.21 -13.77 -0.38
N SER A 99 -14.83 -13.34 -1.59
CA SER A 99 -15.77 -13.03 -2.67
C SER A 99 -16.52 -14.28 -3.12
N ASP A 100 -15.79 -15.38 -3.32
CA ASP A 100 -16.38 -16.65 -3.77
C ASP A 100 -17.34 -17.25 -2.74
N ILE A 101 -17.01 -17.14 -1.45
CA ILE A 101 -17.89 -17.56 -0.34
C ILE A 101 -19.17 -16.71 -0.32
N LEU A 102 -19.08 -15.41 -0.59
CA LEU A 102 -20.24 -14.50 -0.58
C LEU A 102 -21.16 -14.68 -1.79
N GLN A 103 -20.62 -15.05 -2.94
CA GLN A 103 -21.39 -15.22 -4.18
C GLN A 103 -22.07 -16.59 -4.30
N ASN A 104 -21.51 -17.63 -3.68
CA ASN A 104 -22.00 -19.00 -3.84
C ASN A 104 -22.92 -19.43 -2.68
N ASP A 105 -24.01 -20.12 -3.02
CA ASP A 105 -24.75 -20.92 -2.04
C ASP A 105 -23.84 -22.01 -1.46
N LEU A 106 -23.57 -21.90 -0.16
CA LEU A 106 -22.62 -22.75 0.55
C LEU A 106 -23.19 -24.15 0.75
N ASN A 107 -22.52 -25.13 0.15
CA ASN A 107 -22.71 -26.56 0.40
C ASN A 107 -21.36 -27.13 0.88
N SER A 108 -21.37 -28.16 1.72
CA SER A 108 -20.16 -28.82 2.25
C SER A 108 -19.15 -29.17 1.13
N ALA A 109 -19.62 -29.74 0.02
CA ALA A 109 -18.74 -30.06 -1.12
C ALA A 109 -18.10 -28.83 -1.78
N LYS A 110 -18.84 -27.72 -1.89
CA LYS A 110 -18.32 -26.47 -2.45
C LYS A 110 -17.32 -25.81 -1.51
N VAL A 111 -17.58 -25.83 -0.20
CA VAL A 111 -16.64 -25.28 0.81
C VAL A 111 -15.29 -25.98 0.71
N VAL A 112 -15.26 -27.32 0.56
CA VAL A 112 -14.02 -28.06 0.34
C VAL A 112 -13.31 -27.61 -0.94
N GLY A 113 -14.05 -27.38 -2.03
CA GLY A 113 -13.50 -26.84 -3.28
C GLY A 113 -12.89 -25.45 -3.11
N LEU A 114 -13.58 -24.54 -2.42
CA LEU A 114 -13.11 -23.17 -2.14
C LEU A 114 -11.85 -23.17 -1.28
N VAL A 115 -11.82 -23.99 -0.22
CA VAL A 115 -10.64 -24.12 0.65
C VAL A 115 -9.47 -24.71 -0.13
N LYS A 116 -9.69 -25.72 -0.99
CA LYS A 116 -8.63 -26.25 -1.86
C LYS A 116 -8.08 -25.16 -2.79
N GLY A 117 -8.95 -24.38 -3.44
CA GLY A 117 -8.55 -23.25 -4.28
C GLY A 117 -7.70 -22.23 -3.53
N TYR A 118 -8.08 -21.90 -2.30
CA TYR A 118 -7.30 -21.01 -1.43
C TYR A 118 -5.91 -21.57 -1.09
N VAL A 119 -5.82 -22.85 -0.75
CA VAL A 119 -4.53 -23.50 -0.44
C VAL A 119 -3.62 -23.52 -1.67
N TYR A 120 -4.15 -23.85 -2.85
CA TYR A 120 -3.37 -23.79 -4.10
C TYR A 120 -2.94 -22.35 -4.44
N GLY A 121 -3.78 -21.35 -4.19
CA GLY A 121 -3.41 -19.95 -4.36
C GLY A 121 -2.25 -19.54 -3.45
N ILE A 122 -2.25 -20.00 -2.19
CA ILE A 122 -1.13 -19.77 -1.27
C ILE A 122 0.14 -20.44 -1.77
N ASP A 123 0.07 -21.68 -2.23
CA ASP A 123 1.23 -22.45 -2.69
C ASP A 123 2.08 -21.63 -3.69
N THR A 124 1.42 -20.94 -4.63
CA THR A 124 2.09 -20.10 -5.64
C THR A 124 2.91 -18.93 -5.08
N ILE A 125 2.57 -18.42 -3.89
CA ILE A 125 3.24 -17.29 -3.25
C ILE A 125 4.21 -17.73 -2.13
N THR A 126 4.28 -19.02 -1.81
CA THR A 126 5.14 -19.51 -0.72
C THR A 126 6.60 -19.68 -1.16
N ASP A 127 6.84 -20.09 -2.41
CA ASP A 127 8.18 -20.31 -2.96
C ASP A 127 8.56 -19.23 -3.99
N LEU A 128 8.59 -17.98 -3.53
CA LEU A 128 9.02 -16.83 -4.33
C LEU A 128 10.53 -16.60 -4.19
N ASP A 129 11.20 -16.36 -5.31
CA ASP A 129 12.61 -15.99 -5.37
C ASP A 129 12.79 -14.47 -5.40
N VAL A 130 13.61 -13.92 -4.51
CA VAL A 130 13.83 -12.48 -4.39
C VAL A 130 14.85 -12.03 -5.44
N GLN A 131 14.39 -11.29 -6.44
CA GLN A 131 15.23 -10.81 -7.53
C GLN A 131 16.01 -9.56 -7.12
N VAL A 132 15.32 -8.58 -6.52
CA VAL A 132 15.93 -7.31 -6.11
C VAL A 132 15.15 -6.69 -4.95
N TYR A 133 15.83 -5.89 -4.15
CA TYR A 133 15.22 -5.08 -3.11
C TYR A 133 15.71 -3.63 -3.16
N LEU A 134 14.85 -2.71 -2.74
CA LEU A 134 15.19 -1.31 -2.50
C LEU A 134 14.93 -1.00 -1.03
N TRP A 135 15.91 -0.38 -0.39
CA TRP A 135 15.80 0.06 1.00
C TRP A 135 15.70 1.57 1.08
N LYS A 136 14.57 2.04 1.62
CA LYS A 136 14.39 3.42 2.03
C LYS A 136 14.72 3.54 3.51
N ASN A 137 15.90 4.06 3.81
CA ASN A 137 16.26 4.41 5.18
C ASN A 137 15.61 5.75 5.55
N VAL A 138 14.98 5.79 6.72
CA VAL A 138 14.51 7.01 7.37
C VAL A 138 15.26 7.17 8.68
N GLU A 139 15.52 8.41 9.10
CA GLU A 139 16.15 8.68 10.39
C GLU A 139 15.41 7.98 11.55
N ASN A 140 16.14 7.63 12.62
CA ASN A 140 15.63 6.97 13.83
C ASN A 140 15.21 5.50 13.70
N TRP A 141 16.02 4.67 13.02
CA TRP A 141 15.78 3.22 12.89
C TRP A 141 14.41 2.88 12.26
N SER A 142 13.86 3.83 11.50
CA SER A 142 12.69 3.62 10.67
C SER A 142 13.15 3.35 9.25
N GLY A 143 12.43 2.49 8.53
CA GLY A 143 12.73 2.26 7.13
C GLY A 143 11.64 1.47 6.46
N MET A 144 11.70 1.46 5.14
CA MET A 144 10.79 0.67 4.31
C MET A 144 11.64 -0.13 3.33
N PHE A 145 11.43 -1.44 3.30
CA PHE A 145 11.98 -2.28 2.25
C PHE A 145 10.92 -2.53 1.19
N HIS A 146 11.36 -2.48 -0.05
CA HIS A 146 10.59 -2.81 -1.24
C HIS A 146 11.23 -4.04 -1.87
N PHE A 147 10.53 -5.15 -1.88
CA PHE A 147 10.98 -6.41 -2.44
C PHE A 147 10.27 -6.66 -3.77
N PHE A 148 11.05 -7.08 -4.77
CA PHE A 148 10.56 -7.56 -6.04
C PHE A 148 11.00 -9.02 -6.19
N THR A 149 10.01 -9.86 -6.41
CA THR A 149 10.17 -11.32 -6.36
C THR A 149 9.47 -11.97 -7.54
N ARG A 150 9.82 -13.23 -7.78
CA ARG A 150 9.38 -13.99 -8.94
C ARG A 150 9.08 -15.44 -8.55
N THR A 151 8.10 -16.07 -9.21
CA THR A 151 7.89 -17.52 -9.09
C THR A 151 9.07 -18.32 -9.66
N ARG A 152 9.44 -19.45 -9.03
CA ARG A 152 10.55 -20.27 -9.55
C ARG A 152 10.23 -21.04 -10.83
N ALA A 153 8.97 -21.39 -11.02
CA ALA A 153 8.50 -22.13 -12.19
C ALA A 153 7.91 -21.19 -13.25
N ALA A 154 8.13 -21.53 -14.52
CA ALA A 154 7.45 -20.89 -15.65
C ALA A 154 5.96 -21.31 -15.69
N PRO A 155 5.02 -20.40 -16.01
CA PRO A 155 5.23 -19.00 -16.37
C PRO A 155 5.66 -18.12 -15.18
N TYR A 156 6.63 -17.25 -15.41
CA TYR A 156 7.16 -16.36 -14.39
C TYR A 156 6.14 -15.27 -14.04
N ILE A 157 5.73 -15.24 -12.78
CA ILE A 157 4.84 -14.21 -12.24
C ILE A 157 5.64 -13.41 -11.22
N ASP A 158 5.67 -12.10 -11.42
CA ASP A 158 6.39 -11.18 -10.54
C ASP A 158 5.45 -10.58 -9.48
N TYR A 159 5.96 -10.50 -8.26
CA TYR A 159 5.24 -9.98 -7.10
C TYR A 159 6.06 -8.89 -6.39
N TYR A 160 5.35 -7.91 -5.88
CA TYR A 160 5.84 -6.81 -5.08
C TYR A 160 5.41 -6.96 -3.62
N HIS A 161 6.31 -6.65 -2.70
CA HIS A 161 6.07 -6.77 -1.27
C HIS A 161 6.84 -5.71 -0.50
N THR A 162 6.25 -5.22 0.58
CA THR A 162 6.90 -4.21 1.42
C THR A 162 6.97 -4.62 2.87
N LEU A 163 8.02 -4.13 3.52
CA LEU A 163 8.27 -4.30 4.94
C LEU A 163 8.50 -2.93 5.57
N ASP A 164 7.60 -2.55 6.46
CA ASP A 164 7.68 -1.31 7.21
C ASP A 164 8.36 -1.56 8.56
N ILE A 165 9.44 -0.83 8.79
CA ILE A 165 10.23 -0.88 10.01
C ILE A 165 9.95 0.40 10.79
N VAL A 166 9.34 0.26 11.95
CA VAL A 166 8.93 1.39 12.80
C VAL A 166 9.53 1.22 14.20
N PRO A 167 10.23 2.24 14.74
CA PRO A 167 10.73 2.18 16.10
C PRO A 167 9.57 2.11 17.10
N SER A 168 9.77 1.34 18.18
CA SER A 168 8.79 1.27 19.26
C SER A 168 8.67 2.63 19.97
N PRO A 169 7.44 3.15 20.21
CA PRO A 169 7.25 4.44 20.90
C PRO A 169 7.85 4.48 22.32
N MET A 170 8.06 3.31 22.96
CA MET A 170 8.70 3.19 24.27
C MET A 170 10.22 2.97 24.19
N GLY A 171 10.84 3.11 23.02
CA GLY A 171 12.29 2.95 22.82
C GLY A 171 12.82 1.52 22.99
N ARG A 172 11.93 0.54 23.21
CA ARG A 172 12.28 -0.88 23.35
C ARG A 172 11.96 -1.61 22.04
N GLY A 173 12.95 -1.67 21.16
CA GLY A 173 12.94 -2.50 19.97
C GLY A 173 12.30 -1.88 18.72
N ILE A 174 12.32 -2.67 17.66
CA ILE A 174 11.85 -2.34 16.32
C ILE A 174 10.61 -3.19 16.04
N LYS A 175 9.56 -2.59 15.48
CA LYS A 175 8.39 -3.32 14.98
C LYS A 175 8.49 -3.44 13.46
N MET A 176 8.19 -4.62 12.96
CA MET A 176 8.22 -4.95 11.53
C MET A 176 6.79 -5.28 11.10
N TYR A 177 6.29 -4.60 10.08
CA TYR A 177 4.98 -4.85 9.49
C TYR A 177 5.16 -5.26 8.04
N TRP A 178 4.77 -6.49 7.73
CA TRP A 178 4.78 -7.02 6.37
C TRP A 178 3.45 -6.69 5.71
N GLN A 179 3.49 -6.06 4.54
CA GLN A 179 2.29 -5.81 3.73
C GLN A 179 1.96 -7.05 2.89
N PRO A 180 0.73 -7.28 2.42
CA PRO A 180 0.45 -8.42 1.56
C PRO A 180 1.22 -8.37 0.23
N TRP A 181 1.51 -9.53 -0.35
CA TRP A 181 2.05 -9.64 -1.71
C TRP A 181 1.08 -9.03 -2.73
N THR A 182 1.60 -8.19 -3.62
CA THR A 182 0.84 -7.57 -4.71
C THR A 182 1.40 -8.06 -6.04
N LYS A 183 0.53 -8.60 -6.90
CA LYS A 183 0.93 -9.06 -8.23
C LYS A 183 1.30 -7.86 -9.12
N ILE A 184 2.37 -8.00 -9.89
CA ILE A 184 2.75 -7.02 -10.91
C ILE A 184 2.15 -7.48 -12.24
N ASP A 185 1.19 -6.74 -12.79
CA ASP A 185 0.50 -7.08 -14.04
C ASP A 185 1.27 -6.61 -15.30
N VAL A 186 2.60 -6.61 -15.24
CA VAL A 186 3.48 -6.23 -16.36
C VAL A 186 4.31 -7.45 -16.75
N GLU A 187 4.39 -7.73 -18.05
CA GLU A 187 5.27 -8.76 -18.58
C GLU A 187 6.72 -8.31 -18.50
N LEU A 188 7.48 -8.91 -17.59
CA LEU A 188 8.90 -8.64 -17.43
C LEU A 188 9.73 -9.61 -18.27
N PRO A 189 10.68 -9.12 -19.09
CA PRO A 189 11.50 -9.98 -19.94
C PRO A 189 12.37 -10.89 -19.07
N VAL A 190 12.45 -12.16 -19.45
CA VAL A 190 13.29 -13.15 -18.79
C VAL A 190 14.44 -13.52 -19.71
N HIS A 191 15.67 -13.39 -19.21
CA HIS A 191 16.87 -13.69 -19.97
C HIS A 191 17.40 -15.05 -19.53
N GLU A 192 17.16 -16.08 -20.34
CA GLU A 192 17.61 -17.46 -20.12
C GLU A 192 18.80 -17.85 -21.01
N VAL A 193 19.19 -17.00 -21.96
CA VAL A 193 20.24 -17.30 -22.94
C VAL A 193 21.39 -16.30 -22.73
N GLY A 194 22.59 -16.84 -22.47
CA GLY A 194 23.82 -16.06 -22.34
C GLY A 194 24.46 -15.73 -23.68
N ALA A 195 25.59 -15.03 -23.63
CA ALA A 195 26.35 -14.61 -24.82
C ALA A 195 26.84 -15.78 -25.70
N ASP A 196 27.03 -16.95 -25.10
CA ASP A 196 27.61 -18.15 -25.75
C ASP A 196 26.56 -19.21 -26.11
N ASP A 197 25.28 -18.82 -26.23
CA ASP A 197 24.10 -19.71 -26.36
C ASP A 197 23.92 -20.71 -25.19
N ASN A 198 24.78 -20.64 -24.16
CA ASN A 198 24.65 -21.36 -22.91
C ASN A 198 23.75 -20.60 -21.93
N PRO A 199 22.96 -21.30 -21.10
CA PRO A 199 22.15 -20.65 -20.09
C PRO A 199 23.05 -19.96 -19.05
N PRO A 200 22.73 -18.72 -18.62
CA PRO A 200 23.50 -18.03 -17.61
C PRO A 200 23.38 -18.77 -16.25
N PRO A 201 24.37 -18.62 -15.35
CA PRO A 201 24.35 -19.25 -14.03
C PRO A 201 23.11 -18.90 -13.19
N LYS A 202 22.52 -17.73 -13.45
CA LYS A 202 21.24 -17.29 -12.91
C LYS A 202 20.39 -16.78 -14.07
N SER A 203 19.32 -17.50 -14.37
CA SER A 203 18.27 -17.02 -15.28
C SER A 203 17.40 -16.02 -14.53
N GLY A 204 17.12 -14.87 -15.13
CA GLY A 204 16.38 -13.81 -14.44
C GLY A 204 16.14 -12.58 -15.28
N SER A 205 15.28 -11.71 -14.76
CA SER A 205 15.08 -10.35 -15.26
C SER A 205 16.04 -9.40 -14.55
N HIS A 206 16.73 -8.55 -15.31
CA HIS A 206 17.52 -7.47 -14.72
C HIS A 206 16.58 -6.33 -14.32
N LEU A 207 16.25 -6.28 -13.03
CA LEU A 207 15.35 -5.30 -12.44
C LEU A 207 16.14 -4.25 -11.66
N ILE A 208 15.81 -2.98 -11.87
CA ILE A 208 16.44 -1.83 -11.20
C ILE A 208 15.34 -1.02 -10.54
N PRO A 209 15.09 -1.21 -9.24
CA PRO A 209 14.15 -0.39 -8.51
C PRO A 209 14.77 0.96 -8.19
N ALA A 210 13.97 2.02 -8.29
CA ALA A 210 14.36 3.38 -7.94
C ALA A 210 13.24 4.06 -7.16
N LEU A 211 13.61 4.85 -6.15
CA LEU A 211 12.65 5.65 -5.38
C LEU A 211 12.81 7.11 -5.78
N TYR A 212 11.73 7.72 -6.27
CA TYR A 212 11.71 9.14 -6.61
C TYR A 212 10.43 9.80 -6.10
N ARG A 213 10.58 10.82 -5.25
CA ARG A 213 9.46 11.59 -4.63
C ARG A 213 8.37 10.70 -4.03
N GLU A 214 8.77 9.71 -3.21
CA GLU A 214 7.86 8.75 -2.57
C GLU A 214 7.16 7.77 -3.53
N CYS A 215 7.48 7.82 -4.83
CA CYS A 215 7.02 6.84 -5.80
C CYS A 215 8.13 5.83 -6.10
N VAL A 216 7.77 4.55 -6.13
CA VAL A 216 8.67 3.47 -6.53
C VAL A 216 8.53 3.25 -8.02
N PHE A 217 9.64 3.33 -8.73
CA PHE A 217 9.78 2.99 -10.14
C PHE A 217 10.56 1.68 -10.26
N LEU A 218 10.14 0.82 -11.19
CA LEU A 218 10.83 -0.41 -11.52
C LEU A 218 11.25 -0.33 -12.98
N PHE A 219 12.55 -0.16 -13.22
CA PHE A 219 13.12 -0.21 -14.56
C PHE A 219 13.59 -1.62 -14.86
N PHE A 220 13.49 -2.03 -16.12
CA PHE A 220 13.98 -3.35 -16.54
C PHE A 220 14.65 -3.27 -17.89
N THR A 221 15.64 -4.14 -18.11
CA THR A 221 16.38 -4.17 -19.38
C THR A 221 15.88 -5.28 -20.30
N GLN A 222 15.62 -4.90 -21.55
CA GLN A 222 15.37 -5.82 -22.65
C GLN A 222 16.66 -5.99 -23.44
N ILE A 223 17.31 -7.13 -23.21
CA ILE A 223 18.50 -7.57 -23.93
C ILE A 223 18.04 -8.46 -25.08
N THR A 224 18.30 -8.06 -26.31
CA THR A 224 17.94 -8.82 -27.51
C THR A 224 19.16 -9.04 -28.40
N LEU A 225 19.32 -10.27 -28.89
CA LEU A 225 20.34 -10.59 -29.88
C LEU A 225 19.85 -10.17 -31.25
N LYS A 226 20.58 -9.27 -31.91
CA LYS A 226 20.30 -8.85 -33.29
C LYS A 226 21.43 -9.25 -34.22
N THR A 227 21.09 -9.45 -35.48
CA THR A 227 22.04 -9.73 -36.56
C THR A 227 22.10 -8.53 -37.49
N ALA A 228 23.31 -8.07 -37.79
CA ALA A 228 23.55 -7.07 -38.81
C ALA A 228 24.16 -7.74 -40.05
N PRO A 229 23.76 -7.32 -41.27
CA PRO A 229 24.44 -7.78 -42.48
C PRO A 229 25.91 -7.38 -42.42
N ASN A 230 26.80 -8.33 -42.74
CA ASN A 230 28.24 -8.11 -42.69
C ASN A 230 28.62 -6.93 -43.59
N GLY A 231 29.30 -5.93 -43.02
CA GLY A 231 29.75 -4.75 -43.78
C GLY A 231 30.71 -5.10 -44.92
N ALA A 232 31.42 -6.23 -44.82
CA ALA A 232 32.38 -6.69 -45.82
C ALA A 232 31.73 -7.26 -47.11
N THR A 233 30.44 -7.61 -47.08
CA THR A 233 29.69 -8.16 -48.23
C THR A 233 28.70 -7.17 -48.85
N LYS A 234 28.51 -5.99 -48.26
CA LYS A 234 27.55 -4.97 -48.76
C LYS A 234 27.86 -4.45 -50.17
N ASP A 235 29.14 -4.42 -50.54
CA ASP A 235 29.61 -3.80 -51.79
C ASP A 235 30.23 -4.81 -52.78
N LYS A 236 30.18 -6.13 -52.48
CA LYS A 236 30.75 -7.19 -53.34
C LYS A 236 29.68 -7.82 -54.22
N ALA A 237 30.04 -8.16 -55.46
CA ALA A 237 29.15 -8.92 -56.35
C ALA A 237 28.93 -10.34 -55.82
N ILE A 238 27.75 -10.92 -56.05
CA ILE A 238 27.36 -12.26 -55.57
C ILE A 238 28.38 -13.34 -55.99
N ASN A 239 28.99 -13.19 -57.16
CA ASN A 239 29.99 -14.12 -57.68
C ASN A 239 31.27 -14.15 -56.84
N ASP A 240 31.69 -13.00 -56.28
CA ASP A 240 32.89 -12.89 -55.46
C ASP A 240 32.67 -13.47 -54.06
N ILE A 241 31.45 -13.33 -53.53
CA ILE A 241 31.03 -13.89 -52.24
C ILE A 241 30.97 -15.42 -52.29
N SER A 242 30.64 -16.01 -53.46
CA SER A 242 30.52 -17.46 -53.63
C SER A 242 31.83 -18.23 -53.49
N ASN A 243 32.97 -17.56 -53.73
CA ASN A 243 34.31 -18.15 -53.64
C ASN A 243 34.97 -17.95 -52.26
N GLU A 244 34.38 -17.14 -51.38
CA GLU A 244 34.87 -16.92 -50.02
C GLU A 244 34.36 -18.02 -49.07
N LYS A 245 35.12 -18.29 -47.99
CA LYS A 245 34.68 -19.27 -46.98
C LYS A 245 33.35 -18.81 -46.37
N PRO A 246 32.41 -19.73 -46.05
CA PRO A 246 31.09 -19.38 -45.51
C PRO A 246 31.15 -18.45 -44.29
N ASP A 247 32.14 -18.66 -43.40
CA ASP A 247 32.37 -17.84 -42.21
C ASP A 247 32.62 -16.35 -42.53
N ALA A 248 33.20 -16.04 -43.70
CA ALA A 248 33.45 -14.66 -44.13
C ALA A 248 32.16 -13.92 -44.54
N SER A 249 31.09 -14.67 -44.85
CA SER A 249 29.79 -14.12 -45.27
C SER A 249 28.75 -14.06 -44.14
N MET A 250 29.06 -14.62 -42.97
CA MET A 250 28.11 -14.69 -41.85
C MET A 250 27.77 -13.29 -41.32
N ALA A 251 26.49 -13.09 -40.99
CA ALA A 251 26.00 -11.87 -40.35
C ALA A 251 26.68 -11.67 -38.99
N SER A 252 27.09 -10.43 -38.69
CA SER A 252 27.63 -10.11 -37.38
C SER A 252 26.50 -10.05 -36.34
N LYS A 253 26.66 -10.83 -35.27
CA LYS A 253 25.75 -10.80 -34.12
C LYS A 253 26.15 -9.63 -33.20
N TYR A 254 25.18 -8.84 -32.76
CA TYR A 254 25.38 -7.79 -31.76
C TYR A 254 24.22 -7.76 -30.77
N TRP A 255 24.50 -7.35 -29.53
CA TRP A 255 23.50 -7.23 -28.49
C TRP A 255 22.91 -5.81 -28.47
N GLN A 256 21.59 -5.71 -28.52
CA GLN A 256 20.89 -4.46 -28.27
C GLN A 256 20.26 -4.51 -26.88
N VAL A 257 20.61 -3.52 -26.05
CA VAL A 257 20.02 -3.32 -24.71
C VAL A 257 19.08 -2.13 -24.78
N GLN A 258 17.83 -2.35 -24.43
CA GLN A 258 16.83 -1.29 -24.24
C GLN A 258 16.43 -1.25 -22.77
N ILE A 259 16.15 -0.06 -22.24
CA ILE A 259 15.64 0.14 -20.89
C ILE A 259 14.19 0.59 -21.02
N GLY A 260 13.29 -0.12 -20.33
CA GLY A 260 11.87 0.21 -20.19
C GLY A 260 11.55 0.72 -18.80
#